data_AF-A0A5E4Q3Q0-F1
#
_entry.id   AF-A0A5E4Q3Q0-F1
#
_cell.length_a   1.000
_cell.length_b   1.000
_cell.length_c   1.000
_cell.angle_alpha   90.00
_cell.angle_beta   90.00
_cell.angle_gamma   90.00
#
_symmetry.space_group_name_H-M   'P 1'
#
loop_
_entity.id
_entity.type
_entity.pdbx_description
1 polymer ?
#
loop_
_entity_poly.entity_id
_entity_poly.type
_entity_poly.pdbx_seq_one_letter_code
_entity_poly.pdbx_strand_id
1 'polypeptide(L)'
;MDKRRENKTNKEKYDTIKILIRKKIRQAKEIWYGDLCSEIEKLDKKFDCFNMHKKIKELISPKHQGRRQVTLLNKYGNYASSTDNMLVTWEQYVTELFHDTRSDPVDFVCARDQPLRKVKSIMP
;
A
#
# COMPACT_ATOMS: atom_id res chain seq x y z
N MET A 1 14.79 32.21 -0.50
CA MET A 1 13.38 32.29 -0.98
C MET A 1 12.93 33.74 -1.16
N ASP A 2 13.72 34.68 -0.67
CA ASP A 2 13.36 36.08 -0.41
C ASP A 2 13.41 36.90 -1.70
N LYS A 3 14.42 36.64 -2.56
CA LYS A 3 14.51 37.19 -3.93
C LYS A 3 13.27 36.93 -4.80
N ARG A 4 12.56 35.81 -4.60
CA ARG A 4 11.29 35.52 -5.31
C ARG A 4 10.15 36.36 -4.74
N ARG A 5 10.11 36.58 -3.43
CA ARG A 5 9.08 37.38 -2.76
C ARG A 5 9.24 38.87 -3.09
N GLU A 6 10.48 39.36 -3.17
CA GLU A 6 10.83 40.74 -3.53
C GLU A 6 10.44 41.10 -4.97
N ASN A 7 10.56 40.17 -5.92
CA ASN A 7 10.25 40.41 -7.33
C ASN A 7 8.77 40.19 -7.70
N LYS A 8 7.82 40.19 -6.75
CA LYS A 8 6.40 39.92 -7.03
C LYS A 8 5.78 40.91 -8.02
N THR A 9 6.28 42.14 -8.07
CA THR A 9 5.83 43.20 -8.98
C THR A 9 6.38 43.03 -10.40
N ASN A 10 7.56 42.44 -10.57
CA ASN A 10 8.18 42.20 -11.88
C ASN A 10 7.96 40.74 -12.30
N LYS A 11 6.99 40.51 -13.19
CA LYS A 11 6.53 39.17 -13.56
C LYS A 11 7.60 38.31 -14.22
N GLU A 12 8.39 38.87 -15.13
CA GLU A 12 9.44 38.13 -15.84
C GLU A 12 10.56 37.66 -14.89
N LYS A 13 11.02 38.55 -13.99
CA LYS A 13 12.02 38.20 -12.97
C LYS A 13 11.47 37.20 -11.96
N TYR A 14 10.19 37.31 -11.61
CA TYR A 14 9.54 36.36 -10.72
C TYR A 14 9.51 34.95 -11.31
N ASP A 15 9.10 34.83 -12.57
CA ASP A 15 8.95 33.53 -13.25
C ASP A 15 10.29 32.87 -13.52
N THR A 16 11.31 33.63 -13.93
CA THR A 16 12.69 33.12 -14.09
C THR A 16 13.25 32.58 -12.76
N ILE A 17 13.10 33.31 -11.65
CA ILE A 17 13.52 32.86 -10.32
C ILE A 17 12.75 31.61 -9.90
N LYS A 18 11.44 31.56 -10.16
CA LYS A 18 10.59 30.40 -9.84
C LYS A 18 11.01 29.15 -10.62
N ILE A 19 11.32 29.28 -11.92
CA ILE A 19 11.84 28.19 -12.75
C ILE A 19 13.18 27.70 -12.19
N LEU A 20 14.07 28.62 -11.85
CA LEU A 20 15.38 28.28 -11.29
C LEU A 20 15.25 27.54 -9.94
N ILE A 21 14.37 28.02 -9.05
CA ILE A 21 14.09 27.34 -7.77
C ILE A 21 13.56 25.92 -8.03
N ARG A 22 12.59 25.75 -8.92
CA ARG A 22 12.04 24.42 -9.26
C ARG A 22 13.11 23.50 -9.84
N LYS A 23 13.98 24.02 -10.72
CA LYS A 23 15.12 23.28 -11.27
C LYS A 23 16.06 22.82 -10.16
N LYS A 24 16.43 23.70 -9.23
CA LYS A 24 17.29 23.36 -8.09
C LYS A 24 16.64 22.35 -7.16
N ILE A 25 15.35 22.45 -6.89
CA ILE A 25 14.59 21.44 -6.12
C ILE A 25 14.64 20.09 -6.82
N ARG A 26 14.42 20.05 -8.14
CA ARG A 26 14.51 18.79 -8.91
C ARG A 26 15.91 18.19 -8.82
N GLN A 27 16.96 18.99 -9.06
CA GLN A 27 18.34 18.54 -8.93
C GLN A 27 18.66 17.98 -7.54
N ALA A 28 18.23 18.67 -6.48
CA ALA A 28 18.43 18.20 -5.12
C ALA A 28 17.70 16.86 -4.84
N LYS A 29 16.49 16.68 -5.38
CA LYS A 29 15.76 15.41 -5.28
C LYS A 29 16.47 14.28 -6.02
N GLU A 30 16.95 14.53 -7.24
CA GLU A 30 17.69 13.52 -8.03
C GLU A 30 18.95 13.07 -7.30
N ILE A 31 19.73 14.02 -6.76
CA ILE A 31 20.93 13.72 -5.97
C ILE A 31 20.56 12.86 -4.76
N TRP A 32 19.54 13.27 -4.01
CA TRP A 32 19.08 12.55 -2.82
C TRP A 32 18.62 11.12 -3.15
N TYR A 33 17.85 10.92 -4.24
CA TYR A 33 17.47 9.59 -4.68
C TYR A 33 18.66 8.75 -5.14
N GLY A 34 19.61 9.35 -5.86
CA GLY A 34 20.84 8.68 -6.31
C GLY A 34 21.71 8.19 -5.15
N ASP A 35 21.88 9.03 -4.11
CA ASP A 35 22.60 8.67 -2.90
C ASP A 35 21.93 7.50 -2.17
N LEU A 36 20.60 7.52 -2.08
CA LEU A 36 19.82 6.50 -1.40
C LEU A 36 19.83 5.16 -2.16
N CYS A 37 19.73 5.18 -3.49
CA CYS A 37 19.92 3.99 -4.32
C CYS A 37 21.32 3.40 -4.14
N SER A 38 22.35 4.26 -4.15
CA SER A 38 23.73 3.83 -3.93
C SER A 38 23.95 3.19 -2.55
N GLU A 39 23.23 3.66 -1.52
CA GLU A 39 23.26 3.06 -0.19
C GLU A 39 22.59 1.68 -0.17
N ILE A 40 21.42 1.54 -0.80
CA ILE A 40 20.70 0.27 -0.93
C ILE A 40 21.57 -0.77 -1.65
N GLU A 41 22.20 -0.42 -2.76
CA GLU A 41 23.11 -1.31 -3.51
C GLU A 41 24.32 -1.75 -2.68
N LYS A 42 24.84 -0.88 -1.81
CA LYS A 42 25.93 -1.24 -0.88
C LYS A 42 25.47 -2.23 0.19
N LEU A 43 24.24 -2.11 0.68
CA LEU A 43 23.66 -3.01 1.67
C LEU A 43 23.36 -4.38 1.05
N ASP A 44 22.87 -4.40 -0.19
CA ASP A 44 22.64 -5.62 -0.97
C ASP A 44 23.94 -6.41 -1.18
N LYS A 45 25.02 -5.72 -1.59
CA LYS A 45 26.37 -6.32 -1.71
C LYS A 45 26.91 -6.90 -0.41
N LYS A 46 26.44 -6.43 0.74
CA LYS A 46 26.81 -6.94 2.07
C LYS A 46 25.87 -8.03 2.59
N PHE A 47 24.86 -8.42 1.80
CA PHE A 47 23.78 -9.32 2.21
C PHE A 47 23.04 -8.86 3.48
N ASP A 48 23.02 -7.55 3.72
CA ASP A 48 22.33 -6.95 4.87
C ASP A 48 20.87 -6.66 4.53
N CYS A 49 20.10 -7.74 4.40
CA CYS A 49 18.70 -7.70 3.99
C CYS A 49 17.83 -6.86 4.94
N PHE A 50 18.17 -6.81 6.24
CA PHE A 50 17.42 -6.06 7.23
C PHE A 50 17.54 -4.56 7.01
N ASN A 51 18.77 -4.04 6.94
CA ASN A 51 18.99 -2.61 6.74
C ASN A 51 18.59 -2.17 5.33
N MET A 52 18.78 -3.04 4.32
CA MET A 52 18.28 -2.80 2.96
C MET A 52 16.75 -2.61 2.96
N HIS A 53 16.01 -3.55 3.58
CA HIS A 53 14.55 -3.45 3.65
C HIS A 53 14.09 -2.21 4.42
N LYS A 54 14.78 -1.84 5.50
CA LYS A 54 14.50 -0.61 6.25
C LYS A 54 14.63 0.64 5.37
N LYS A 55 15.72 0.74 4.60
CA LYS A 55 15.96 1.85 3.68
C LYS A 55 14.94 1.92 2.55
N ILE A 56 14.57 0.76 1.99
CA ILE A 56 13.48 0.66 0.99
C ILE A 56 12.15 1.14 1.59
N LYS A 57 11.83 0.75 2.83
CA LYS A 57 10.62 1.23 3.52
C LYS A 57 10.62 2.73 3.76
N GLU A 58 11.77 3.33 4.10
CA GLU A 58 11.91 4.78 4.24
C GLU A 58 11.64 5.50 2.91
N LEU A 59 12.17 4.96 1.79
CA LEU A 59 11.94 5.48 0.44
C LEU A 59 10.46 5.42 0.02
N ILE A 60 9.81 4.28 0.24
CA ILE A 60 8.43 4.02 -0.22
C ILE A 60 7.37 4.54 0.76
N SER A 61 7.79 4.98 1.96
CA SER A 61 6.88 5.27 3.06
C SER A 61 5.75 6.24 2.68
N PRO A 62 4.50 6.02 3.17
CA PRO A 62 3.33 6.84 2.83
C PRO A 62 3.47 8.34 3.14
N LYS A 63 4.47 8.76 3.92
CA LYS A 63 4.78 10.18 4.12
C LYS A 63 5.14 10.90 2.81
N HIS A 64 5.63 10.17 1.81
CA HIS A 64 5.99 10.71 0.48
C HIS A 64 4.89 10.52 -0.57
N GLN A 65 4.02 9.53 -0.40
CA GLN A 65 2.86 9.30 -1.25
C GLN A 65 1.65 9.91 -0.53
N GLY A 66 1.31 11.16 -0.84
CA GLY A 66 0.17 11.86 -0.21
C GLY A 66 -1.05 10.95 -0.07
N ARG A 67 -1.74 11.04 1.09
CA ARG A 67 -2.85 10.15 1.50
C ARG A 67 -3.62 9.67 0.27
N ARG A 68 -3.39 8.41 -0.14
CA ARG A 68 -4.24 7.77 -1.15
C ARG A 68 -5.64 7.71 -0.54
N GLN A 69 -6.54 8.56 -1.03
CA GLN A 69 -7.95 8.40 -0.75
C GLN A 69 -8.35 7.08 -1.39
N VAL A 70 -8.67 6.09 -0.56
CA VAL A 70 -9.25 4.83 -1.02
C VAL A 70 -10.57 5.22 -1.70
N THR A 71 -10.56 5.19 -3.02
CA THR A 71 -11.70 5.64 -3.80
C THR A 71 -12.50 4.40 -4.15
N LEU A 72 -13.60 4.19 -3.44
CA LEU A 72 -14.50 3.07 -3.68
C LEU A 72 -15.47 3.45 -4.80
N LEU A 73 -15.59 2.61 -5.82
CA LEU A 73 -16.54 2.77 -6.92
C LEU A 73 -17.78 1.94 -6.59
N ASN A 74 -18.97 2.47 -6.85
CA ASN A 74 -20.18 1.65 -6.84
C ASN A 74 -20.40 0.97 -8.21
N LYS A 75 -21.37 0.07 -8.27
CA LYS A 75 -21.76 -0.67 -9.50
C LYS A 75 -22.14 0.19 -10.71
N TYR A 76 -22.49 1.45 -10.52
CA TYR A 76 -22.78 2.43 -11.57
C TYR A 76 -21.55 3.24 -11.99
N GLY A 77 -20.36 2.91 -11.48
CA GLY A 77 -19.10 3.61 -11.80
C GLY A 77 -18.93 4.95 -11.09
N ASN A 78 -19.75 5.24 -10.07
CA ASN A 78 -19.67 6.49 -9.31
C ASN A 78 -18.84 6.30 -8.03
N TYR A 79 -18.09 7.33 -7.66
CA TYR A 79 -17.26 7.30 -6.44
C TYR A 79 -18.11 7.49 -5.17
N ALA A 80 -17.96 6.58 -4.22
CA ALA A 80 -18.56 6.71 -2.89
C ALA A 80 -17.76 7.73 -2.07
N SER A 81 -18.21 8.99 -2.06
CA SER A 81 -17.51 10.08 -1.36
C SER A 81 -17.86 10.20 0.12
N SER A 82 -19.02 9.71 0.56
CA SER A 82 -19.45 9.72 1.96
C SER A 82 -19.18 8.37 2.63
N THR A 83 -18.94 8.35 3.93
CA THR A 83 -18.77 7.13 4.73
C THR A 83 -19.97 6.18 4.59
N ASP A 84 -21.18 6.72 4.61
CA ASP A 84 -22.41 5.91 4.50
C ASP A 84 -22.50 5.23 3.14
N ASN A 85 -22.15 5.97 2.08
CA ASN A 85 -22.11 5.42 0.71
C ASN A 85 -21.01 4.36 0.57
N MET A 86 -19.89 4.50 1.28
CA MET A 86 -18.84 3.48 1.30
C MET A 86 -19.33 2.19 1.97
N LEU A 87 -20.01 2.29 3.11
CA LEU A 87 -20.54 1.12 3.83
C LEU A 87 -21.55 0.35 2.98
N VAL A 88 -22.51 1.05 2.35
CA VAL A 88 -23.50 0.44 1.45
C VAL A 88 -22.82 -0.23 0.26
N THR A 89 -21.78 0.40 -0.31
CA THR A 89 -21.06 -0.18 -1.45
C THR A 89 -20.26 -1.42 -1.04
N TRP A 90 -19.65 -1.41 0.16
CA TRP A 90 -18.99 -2.59 0.73
C TRP A 90 -19.96 -3.74 1.00
N GLU A 91 -21.12 -3.45 1.58
CA GLU A 91 -22.17 -4.44 1.82
C GLU A 91 -22.63 -5.09 0.51
N GLN A 92 -22.85 -4.29 -0.53
CA GLN A 92 -23.17 -4.79 -1.87
C GLN A 92 -22.07 -5.72 -2.41
N TYR A 93 -20.80 -5.32 -2.30
CA TYR A 93 -19.70 -6.16 -2.76
C TYR A 93 -19.61 -7.49 -2.03
N VAL A 94 -19.75 -7.49 -0.70
CA VAL A 94 -19.69 -8.71 0.10
C VAL A 94 -20.86 -9.62 -0.27
N THR A 95 -22.06 -9.07 -0.39
CA THR A 95 -23.26 -9.83 -0.75
C THR A 95 -23.13 -10.44 -2.15
N GLU A 96 -22.67 -9.68 -3.14
CA GLU A 96 -22.53 -10.17 -4.52
C GLU A 96 -21.44 -11.24 -4.64
N LEU A 97 -20.29 -11.05 -3.99
CA LEU A 97 -19.15 -11.97 -4.11
C LEU A 97 -19.28 -13.23 -3.24
N PHE A 98 -19.97 -13.14 -2.11
CA PHE A 98 -20.02 -14.20 -1.10
C PHE A 98 -21.46 -14.64 -0.78
N HIS A 99 -22.41 -14.46 -1.70
CA HIS A 99 -23.72 -15.10 -1.56
C HIS A 99 -23.55 -16.63 -1.60
N ASP A 100 -23.61 -17.26 -0.43
CA ASP A 100 -23.60 -18.72 -0.35
C ASP A 100 -25.01 -19.24 -0.64
N THR A 101 -25.14 -20.01 -1.71
CA THR A 101 -26.39 -20.66 -2.13
C THR A 101 -26.50 -22.09 -1.63
N ARG A 102 -25.50 -22.57 -0.89
CA ARG A 102 -25.56 -23.87 -0.23
C ARG A 102 -26.64 -23.80 0.85
N SER A 103 -27.54 -24.79 0.88
CA SER A 103 -28.46 -24.99 2.00
C SER A 103 -27.70 -24.96 3.31
N ASP A 104 -28.34 -24.44 4.38
CA ASP A 104 -27.77 -24.32 5.73
C ASP A 104 -26.89 -25.52 6.08
N PRO A 105 -25.75 -25.28 6.76
CA PRO A 105 -24.78 -26.33 7.03
C PRO A 105 -25.48 -27.49 7.73
N VAL A 106 -25.57 -28.61 7.01
CA VAL A 106 -25.92 -29.88 7.63
C VAL A 106 -24.85 -30.13 8.68
N ASP A 107 -25.25 -30.22 9.94
CA ASP A 107 -24.34 -30.49 11.06
C ASP A 107 -23.52 -31.75 10.75
N PHE A 108 -22.29 -31.57 10.26
CA PHE A 108 -21.37 -32.68 10.09
C PHE A 108 -20.91 -33.09 11.49
N VAL A 109 -21.59 -34.09 12.06
CA VAL A 109 -21.12 -34.78 13.25
C VAL A 109 -19.76 -35.41 12.91
N CYS A 110 -18.70 -34.78 13.38
CA CYS A 110 -17.34 -35.26 13.20
C CYS A 110 -17.23 -36.60 13.94
N ALA A 111 -17.19 -37.71 13.18
CA ALA A 111 -17.05 -39.07 13.69
C ALA A 111 -15.63 -39.30 14.27
N ARG A 112 -15.30 -38.60 15.36
CA ARG A 112 -14.06 -38.80 16.13
C ARG A 112 -14.24 -39.66 17.38
N ASP A 113 -15.44 -40.18 17.62
CA ASP A 113 -15.72 -41.08 18.74
C ASP A 113 -15.93 -42.53 18.26
N GLN A 114 -14.98 -43.08 17.53
CA GLN A 114 -14.82 -44.54 17.47
C GLN A 114 -13.55 -44.95 18.21
N PRO A 115 -13.66 -45.70 19.33
CA PRO A 115 -12.48 -46.16 20.06
C PRO A 115 -11.70 -47.17 19.22
N LEU A 116 -10.38 -46.97 19.15
CA LEU A 116 -9.42 -47.82 18.45
C LEU A 116 -9.57 -49.29 18.89
N ARG A 117 -9.95 -50.17 17.96
CA ARG A 117 -9.92 -51.62 18.18
C ARG A 117 -8.47 -52.09 18.29
N LYS A 118 -8.13 -52.74 19.40
CA LYS A 118 -6.83 -53.42 19.57
C LYS A 118 -6.70 -54.52 18.51
N VAL A 119 -5.72 -54.37 17.61
CA VAL A 119 -5.32 -55.43 16.68
C VAL A 119 -4.55 -56.48 17.50
N LYS A 120 -5.06 -57.72 17.56
CA LYS A 120 -4.33 -58.84 18.14
C LYS A 120 -3.11 -59.14 17.26
N SER A 121 -1.92 -59.08 17.85
CA SER A 121 -0.69 -59.59 17.24
C SER A 121 -0.85 -61.09 16.97
N ILE A 122 -0.70 -61.51 15.72
CA ILE A 122 -0.46 -62.89 15.35
C ILE A 122 0.95 -62.91 14.75
N MET A 123 1.87 -63.45 15.54
CA MET A 123 3.24 -63.76 15.15
C MET A 123 3.25 -65.20 14.62
N PRO A 124 3.81 -65.50 13.44
CA PRO A 124 4.22 -66.86 13.10
C PRO A 124 5.55 -67.24 13.77
#